data_AF-A0A914GDC0-F1
#
_entry.id   AF-A0A914GDC0-F1
#
_cell.length_a   1.000
_cell.length_b   1.000
_cell.length_c   1.000
_cell.angle_alpha   90.00
_cell.angle_beta   90.00
_cell.angle_gamma   90.00
#
_symmetry.space_group_name_H-M   'P 1'
#
loop_
_entity.id
_entity.type
_entity.pdbx_description
1 polymer ?
#
loop_
_entity_poly.entity_id
_entity_poly.type
_entity_poly.pdbx_seq_one_letter_code
_entity_poly.pdbx_strand_id
1 'polypeptide(L)'
;MLTYGFRAFFLFPLRLLLLSSSFGFAAFWCLIVFFFSLSNQRKTWIAVTYCRLFCAGTGVIARYHNEDKIPKQPGIAVSNHLSPNDIQIICANVNPNRDYLYTVTGQKHTGIIWAIERLVERINKSIWFDRGKTNDRQLFIEQIMDEGR
;
A
#
# COMPACT_ATOMS: atom_id res chain seq x y z
N MET A 1 5.59 6.95 36.06
CA MET A 1 4.40 6.07 36.10
C MET A 1 3.23 6.62 35.26
N LEU A 2 2.81 7.87 35.45
CA LEU A 2 1.67 8.50 34.75
C LEU A 2 1.74 8.39 33.20
N THR A 3 2.92 8.64 32.62
CA THR A 3 3.13 8.58 31.15
C THR A 3 2.99 7.16 30.58
N TYR A 4 3.37 6.13 31.34
CA TYR A 4 3.23 4.74 30.91
C TYR A 4 1.76 4.30 30.96
N GLY A 5 1.02 4.71 32.00
CA GLY A 5 -0.42 4.48 32.09
C GLY A 5 -1.18 5.13 30.94
N PHE A 6 -0.89 6.40 30.62
CA PHE A 6 -1.50 7.08 29.48
C PHE A 6 -1.23 6.37 28.15
N ARG A 7 0.02 5.91 27.93
CA ARG A 7 0.38 5.16 26.73
C ARG A 7 -0.36 3.82 26.62
N ALA A 8 -0.43 3.07 27.71
CA ALA A 8 -1.01 1.73 27.72
C ALA A 8 -2.54 1.73 27.66
N PHE A 9 -3.21 2.66 28.35
CA PHE A 9 -4.67 2.66 28.48
C PHE A 9 -5.40 3.57 27.48
N PHE A 10 -4.71 4.55 26.89
CA PHE A 10 -5.35 5.47 25.94
C PHE A 10 -4.71 5.39 24.56
N LEU A 11 -3.40 5.58 24.44
CA LEU A 11 -2.75 5.63 23.13
C LEU A 11 -2.70 4.27 22.43
N PHE A 12 -2.40 3.20 23.16
CA PHE A 12 -2.33 1.85 22.57
C PHE A 12 -3.71 1.36 22.09
N PRO A 13 -4.80 1.44 22.88
CA PRO A 13 -6.14 1.04 22.42
C PRO A 13 -6.61 1.90 21.24
N LEU A 14 -6.37 3.21 21.26
CA LEU A 14 -6.70 4.09 20.13
C LEU A 14 -5.97 3.68 18.85
N ARG A 15 -4.66 3.38 18.95
CA ARG A 15 -3.86 2.89 17.82
C ARG A 15 -4.38 1.56 17.29
N LEU A 16 -4.75 0.64 18.18
CA LEU A 16 -5.32 -0.65 17.80
C LEU A 16 -6.67 -0.48 17.08
N LEU A 17 -7.52 0.44 17.54
CA LEU A 17 -8.79 0.77 16.90
C LEU A 17 -8.56 1.36 15.50
N LEU A 18 -7.65 2.32 15.36
CA LEU A 18 -7.28 2.89 14.06
C LEU A 18 -6.72 1.83 13.11
N LEU A 19 -5.82 0.98 13.58
CA LEU A 19 -5.25 -0.11 12.79
C LEU A 19 -6.35 -1.10 12.34
N SER A 20 -7.23 -1.49 13.26
CA SER A 20 -8.37 -2.36 12.95
C SER A 20 -9.31 -1.72 11.93
N SER A 21 -9.57 -0.42 12.05
CA SER A 21 -10.39 0.33 11.10
C SER A 21 -9.78 0.36 9.69
N SER A 22 -8.44 0.40 9.58
CA SER A 22 -7.77 0.34 8.28
C SER A 22 -8.03 -0.99 7.56
N PHE A 23 -7.91 -2.12 8.28
CA PHE A 23 -8.20 -3.45 7.72
C PHE A 23 -9.69 -3.63 7.41
N GLY A 24 -10.58 -3.14 8.28
CA GLY A 24 -12.02 -3.14 8.02
C GLY A 24 -12.39 -2.33 6.77
N PHE A 25 -11.80 -1.15 6.60
CA PHE A 25 -11.97 -0.31 5.42
C PHE A 25 -11.48 -1.00 4.15
N ALA A 26 -10.30 -1.62 4.18
CA ALA A 26 -9.78 -2.38 3.05
C ALA A 26 -10.67 -3.59 2.71
N ALA A 27 -11.11 -4.35 3.71
CA ALA A 27 -11.99 -5.50 3.51
C ALA A 27 -13.34 -5.10 2.89
N PHE A 28 -13.93 -4.01 3.39
CA PHE A 28 -15.17 -3.45 2.84
C PHE A 28 -15.01 -3.09 1.36
N TRP A 29 -13.96 -2.34 0.99
CA TRP A 29 -13.76 -1.94 -0.40
C TRP A 29 -13.34 -3.10 -1.31
N CYS A 30 -12.56 -4.06 -0.82
CA CYS A 30 -12.27 -5.29 -1.55
C CYS A 30 -13.54 -6.06 -1.91
N LEU A 31 -14.52 -6.12 -0.99
CA LEU A 31 -15.82 -6.72 -1.25
C LEU A 31 -16.59 -5.94 -2.33
N ILE A 32 -16.65 -4.61 -2.24
CA ILE A 32 -17.33 -3.78 -3.23
C ILE A 32 -16.75 -3.96 -4.64
N VAL A 33 -15.42 -4.02 -4.77
CA VAL A 33 -14.74 -4.19 -6.07
C VAL A 33 -14.98 -5.59 -6.68
N PHE A 34 -15.43 -6.56 -5.89
CA PHE A 34 -15.85 -7.85 -6.43
C PHE A 34 -17.14 -7.72 -7.26
N PHE A 35 -18.03 -6.82 -6.88
CA PHE A 35 -19.33 -6.62 -7.54
C PHE A 35 -19.34 -5.45 -8.53
N PHE A 36 -18.48 -4.45 -8.33
CA PHE A 36 -18.49 -3.21 -9.11
C PHE A 36 -17.09 -2.83 -9.60
N SER A 37 -17.01 -2.33 -10.84
CA SER A 37 -15.80 -1.67 -11.32
C SER A 37 -15.73 -0.24 -10.77
N LEU A 38 -14.55 0.15 -10.29
CA LEU A 38 -14.29 1.51 -9.78
C LEU A 38 -13.39 2.27 -10.76
N SER A 39 -13.57 3.59 -10.84
CA SER A 39 -12.64 4.46 -11.54
C SER A 39 -11.26 4.45 -10.89
N ASN A 40 -10.22 4.75 -11.66
CA ASN A 40 -8.85 4.79 -11.13
C ASN A 40 -8.68 5.84 -10.03
N GLN A 41 -9.36 6.98 -10.14
CA GLN A 41 -9.40 7.98 -9.07
C GLN A 41 -9.95 7.42 -7.76
N ARG A 42 -11.06 6.67 -7.81
CA ARG A 42 -11.66 6.04 -6.62
C ARG A 42 -10.73 4.99 -6.03
N LYS A 43 -10.09 4.18 -6.87
CA LYS A 43 -9.09 3.19 -6.43
C LYS A 43 -7.92 3.87 -5.72
N THR A 44 -7.42 4.97 -6.27
CA THR A 44 -6.35 5.78 -5.66
C THR A 44 -6.80 6.35 -4.32
N TRP A 45 -8.00 6.93 -4.25
CA TRP A 45 -8.56 7.44 -3.00
C TRP A 45 -8.68 6.36 -1.92
N ILE A 46 -9.17 5.16 -2.28
CA ILE A 46 -9.29 4.01 -1.37
C ILE A 46 -7.90 3.62 -0.85
N ALA A 47 -6.94 3.42 -1.74
CA ALA A 47 -5.59 2.99 -1.38
C ALA A 47 -4.87 4.01 -0.48
N VAL A 48 -4.93 5.30 -0.82
CA VAL A 48 -4.33 6.39 -0.01
C VAL A 48 -5.02 6.48 1.36
N THR A 49 -6.35 6.36 1.41
CA THR A 49 -7.11 6.40 2.67
C THR A 49 -6.74 5.23 3.58
N TYR A 50 -6.68 4.01 3.04
CA TYR A 50 -6.19 2.84 3.76
C TYR A 50 -4.78 3.07 4.31
N CYS A 51 -3.85 3.55 3.48
CA CYS A 51 -2.47 3.80 3.86
C CYS A 51 -2.35 4.82 5.00
N ARG A 52 -3.15 5.90 4.96
CA ARG A 52 -3.20 6.92 6.03
C ARG A 52 -3.74 6.35 7.34
N LEU A 53 -4.82 5.57 7.30
CA LEU A 53 -5.38 4.90 8.48
C LEU A 53 -4.38 3.91 9.08
N PHE A 54 -3.70 3.13 8.23
CA PHE A 54 -2.65 2.20 8.65
C PHE A 54 -1.48 2.93 9.31
N CYS A 55 -0.98 4.01 8.71
CA CYS A 55 0.10 4.82 9.29
C CYS A 55 -0.33 5.45 10.63
N ALA A 56 -1.57 5.96 10.73
CA ALA A 56 -2.11 6.48 11.98
C ALA A 56 -2.20 5.40 13.08
N GLY A 57 -2.67 4.21 12.74
CA GLY A 57 -2.79 3.07 13.66
C GLY A 57 -1.44 2.53 14.12
N THR A 58 -0.44 2.49 13.24
CA THR A 58 0.94 2.09 13.59
C THR A 58 1.69 3.20 14.33
N GLY A 59 1.16 4.42 14.36
CA GLY A 59 1.78 5.57 15.01
C GLY A 59 2.97 6.14 14.24
N VAL A 60 3.01 5.93 12.92
CA VAL A 60 4.03 6.51 12.04
C VAL A 60 3.86 8.02 12.00
N ILE A 61 4.96 8.74 12.27
CA ILE A 61 5.07 10.18 12.06
C ILE A 61 6.11 10.38 10.96
N ALA A 62 5.65 10.56 9.74
CA ALA A 62 6.50 10.75 8.57
C ALA A 62 6.65 12.24 8.25
N ARG A 63 7.86 12.63 7.84
CA ARG A 63 8.13 13.95 7.24
C ARG A 63 8.57 13.74 5.81
N TYR A 64 7.77 14.27 4.88
CA TYR A 64 8.07 14.20 3.45
C TYR A 64 8.90 15.42 3.04
N HIS A 65 9.84 15.20 2.13
CA HIS A 65 10.72 16.23 1.59
C HIS A 65 10.75 16.09 0.08
N ASN A 66 11.03 17.19 -0.63
CA ASN A 66 11.09 17.23 -2.10
C ASN A 66 9.80 16.70 -2.76
N GLU A 67 8.63 17.09 -2.25
CA GLU A 67 7.33 16.63 -2.77
C GLU A 67 7.09 17.07 -4.23
N ASP A 68 7.81 18.08 -4.70
CA ASP A 68 7.90 18.51 -6.10
C ASP A 68 8.43 17.40 -7.02
N LYS A 69 9.22 16.46 -6.49
CA LYS A 69 9.82 15.33 -7.21
C LYS A 69 8.96 14.07 -7.22
N ILE A 70 7.76 14.09 -6.62
CA ILE A 70 6.83 12.97 -6.74
C ILE A 70 6.56 12.71 -8.23
N PRO A 71 6.75 11.47 -8.74
CA PRO A 71 6.58 11.17 -10.15
C PRO A 71 5.23 11.66 -10.70
N LYS A 72 5.31 12.34 -11.85
CA LYS A 72 4.14 12.84 -12.61
C LYS A 72 3.93 12.09 -13.93
N GLN A 73 4.90 11.28 -14.31
CA GLN A 73 4.97 10.47 -15.52
C GLN A 73 5.40 9.05 -15.11
N PRO A 74 5.18 8.04 -15.97
CA PRO A 74 5.70 6.70 -15.75
C PRO A 74 7.19 6.71 -15.42
N GLY A 75 7.59 5.83 -14.52
CA GLY A 75 8.96 5.75 -14.02
C GLY A 75 9.08 4.84 -12.82
N ILE A 76 10.32 4.59 -12.40
CA ILE A 76 10.63 3.62 -11.34
C ILE A 76 11.03 4.39 -10.07
N ALA A 77 10.27 4.18 -9.00
CA ALA A 77 10.63 4.64 -7.66
C ALA A 77 11.22 3.48 -6.84
N VAL A 78 12.37 3.70 -6.21
CA VAL A 78 13.09 2.67 -5.44
C VAL A 78 13.25 3.13 -3.99
N SER A 79 12.85 2.29 -3.04
CA SER A 79 13.07 2.48 -1.59
C SER A 79 14.27 1.64 -1.13
N ASN A 80 15.09 2.18 -0.23
CA ASN A 80 16.28 1.49 0.29
C ASN A 80 15.97 0.53 1.44
N HIS A 81 14.91 0.80 2.20
CA HIS A 81 14.42 -0.07 3.27
C HIS A 81 13.36 -1.01 2.68
N LEU A 82 13.36 -2.26 3.15
CA LEU A 82 12.60 -3.36 2.55
C LEU A 82 11.72 -4.04 3.58
N SER A 83 10.88 -3.25 4.25
CA SER A 83 9.70 -3.81 4.90
C SER A 83 8.56 -3.86 3.88
N PRO A 84 7.73 -4.91 3.85
CA PRO A 84 6.54 -4.94 3.03
C PRO A 84 5.59 -3.75 3.28
N ASN A 85 5.74 -3.07 4.42
CA ASN A 85 4.88 -1.97 4.84
C ASN A 85 5.37 -0.56 4.41
N ASP A 86 6.52 -0.48 3.73
CA ASP A 86 7.10 0.82 3.33
C ASP A 86 6.21 1.51 2.28
N ILE A 87 5.47 0.73 1.50
CA ILE A 87 4.53 1.24 0.51
C ILE A 87 3.37 2.02 1.15
N GLN A 88 2.92 1.68 2.37
CA GLN A 88 1.87 2.41 3.06
C GLN A 88 2.32 3.83 3.39
N ILE A 89 3.58 4.00 3.79
CA ILE A 89 4.13 5.32 4.10
C ILE A 89 4.28 6.15 2.82
N ILE A 90 4.78 5.54 1.74
CA ILE A 90 4.94 6.21 0.44
C ILE A 90 3.58 6.63 -0.13
N CYS A 91 2.60 5.72 -0.16
CA CYS A 91 1.27 5.97 -0.70
C CYS A 91 0.46 6.97 0.16
N ALA A 92 0.71 7.04 1.47
CA ALA A 92 0.00 7.99 2.34
C ALA A 92 0.23 9.46 1.95
N ASN A 93 1.38 9.78 1.31
CA ASN A 93 1.70 11.12 0.83
C ASN A 93 1.18 11.45 -0.57
N VAL A 94 0.53 10.50 -1.25
CA VAL A 94 0.00 10.74 -2.59
C VAL A 94 -1.30 11.55 -2.49
N ASN A 95 -1.54 12.45 -3.44
CA ASN A 95 -2.81 13.15 -3.55
C ASN A 95 -3.91 12.13 -3.95
N PRO A 96 -4.96 11.94 -3.12
CA PRO A 96 -5.97 10.91 -3.35
C PRO A 96 -6.85 11.17 -4.57
N ASN A 97 -6.82 12.39 -5.14
CA ASN A 97 -7.61 12.76 -6.32
C ASN A 97 -6.88 12.50 -7.65
N ARG A 98 -5.69 11.87 -7.63
CA ARG A 98 -4.97 11.46 -8.84
C ARG A 98 -5.61 10.22 -9.47
N ASP A 99 -5.44 10.08 -10.78
CA ASP A 99 -5.89 8.90 -11.54
C ASP A 99 -4.87 7.77 -11.59
N TYR A 100 -3.74 7.90 -10.90
CA TYR A 100 -2.68 6.91 -10.84
C TYR A 100 -2.06 6.85 -9.44
N LEU A 101 -1.52 5.67 -9.12
CA LEU A 101 -0.79 5.37 -7.88
C LEU A 101 0.45 4.54 -8.24
N TYR A 102 1.36 4.38 -7.27
CA TYR A 102 2.49 3.48 -7.40
C TYR A 102 2.03 2.03 -7.63
N THR A 103 2.52 1.41 -8.70
CA THR A 103 2.44 -0.03 -8.89
C THR A 103 3.38 -0.71 -7.91
N VAL A 104 2.84 -1.61 -7.08
CA VAL A 104 3.63 -2.28 -6.04
C VAL A 104 4.33 -3.49 -6.63
N THR A 105 5.63 -3.62 -6.39
CA THR A 105 6.38 -4.80 -6.80
C THR A 105 6.77 -5.63 -5.60
N GLY A 106 6.68 -6.96 -5.67
CA GLY A 106 7.07 -7.80 -4.53
C GLY A 106 7.27 -9.27 -4.85
N GLN A 107 7.68 -10.03 -3.83
CA GLN A 107 7.74 -11.49 -3.90
C GLN A 107 6.31 -12.05 -3.84
N LYS A 108 6.00 -13.01 -4.70
CA LYS A 108 4.74 -13.76 -4.64
C LYS A 108 4.73 -14.66 -3.40
N HIS A 109 3.65 -14.59 -2.62
CA HIS A 109 3.45 -15.47 -1.47
C HIS A 109 2.42 -16.57 -1.76
N THR A 110 2.24 -17.48 -0.81
CA THR A 110 1.25 -18.56 -0.86
C THR A 110 0.29 -18.48 0.33
N GLY A 111 -0.75 -19.33 0.35
CA GLY A 111 -1.70 -19.40 1.46
C GLY A 111 -2.57 -18.15 1.58
N ILE A 112 -2.71 -17.65 2.82
CA ILE A 112 -3.61 -16.53 3.14
C ILE A 112 -3.09 -15.21 2.54
N ILE A 113 -1.76 -15.02 2.52
CA ILE A 113 -1.14 -13.81 1.97
C ILE A 113 -1.45 -13.69 0.48
N TRP A 114 -1.38 -14.80 -0.26
CA TRP A 114 -1.76 -14.84 -1.67
C TRP A 114 -3.22 -14.39 -1.91
N ALA A 115 -4.15 -14.79 -1.05
CA ALA A 115 -5.54 -14.36 -1.16
C ALA A 115 -5.67 -12.84 -0.95
N ILE A 116 -4.91 -12.28 0.00
CA ILE A 116 -4.86 -10.84 0.24
C ILE A 116 -4.23 -10.12 -0.95
N GLU A 117 -3.11 -10.60 -1.48
CA GLU A 117 -2.44 -10.05 -2.69
C GLU A 117 -3.43 -9.92 -3.85
N ARG A 118 -4.17 -11.00 -4.16
CA ARG A 118 -5.18 -11.01 -5.23
C ARG A 118 -6.34 -10.05 -5.01
N LEU A 119 -6.73 -9.80 -3.77
CA LEU A 119 -7.77 -8.84 -3.46
C LEU A 119 -7.25 -7.42 -3.64
N VAL A 120 -6.04 -7.14 -3.15
CA VAL A 120 -5.38 -5.84 -3.28
C VAL A 120 -5.12 -5.49 -4.74
N GLU A 121 -4.73 -6.45 -5.59
CA GLU A 121 -4.53 -6.28 -7.04
C GLU A 121 -5.73 -5.64 -7.77
N ARG A 122 -6.95 -5.86 -7.28
CA ARG A 122 -8.15 -5.26 -7.90
C ARG A 122 -8.28 -3.76 -7.63
N ILE A 123 -7.71 -3.31 -6.52
CA ILE A 123 -7.71 -1.91 -6.08
C ILE A 123 -6.42 -1.22 -6.55
N ASN A 124 -5.24 -1.79 -6.26
CA ASN A 124 -3.96 -1.23 -6.63
C ASN A 124 -3.18 -2.18 -7.53
N LYS A 125 -2.68 -1.65 -8.64
CA LYS A 125 -1.87 -2.42 -9.58
C LYS A 125 -0.63 -2.94 -8.87
N SER A 126 -0.37 -4.24 -9.01
CA SER A 126 0.75 -4.90 -8.35
C SER A 126 1.38 -5.92 -9.29
N ILE A 127 2.70 -6.05 -9.22
CA ILE A 127 3.51 -6.98 -10.01
C ILE A 127 4.27 -7.89 -9.04
N TRP A 128 4.00 -9.19 -9.09
CA TRP A 128 4.63 -10.16 -8.20
C TRP A 128 5.56 -11.08 -8.96
N PHE A 129 6.72 -11.37 -8.38
CA PHE A 129 7.69 -12.32 -8.95
C PHE A 129 8.02 -13.44 -7.97
N ASP A 130 8.39 -14.61 -8.50
CA ASP A 130 8.84 -15.74 -7.69
C ASP A 130 10.37 -15.89 -7.76
N ARG A 131 11.06 -15.57 -6.66
CA ARG A 131 12.53 -15.78 -6.52
C ARG A 131 12.99 -17.21 -6.85
N GLY A 132 12.13 -18.22 -6.64
CA GLY A 132 12.44 -19.63 -6.85
C GLY A 132 12.40 -20.09 -8.32
N LYS A 133 11.88 -19.25 -9.23
CA LYS A 133 11.77 -19.58 -10.66
C LYS A 133 12.70 -18.70 -11.49
N THR A 134 13.66 -19.32 -12.16
CA THR A 134 14.69 -18.61 -12.94
C THR A 134 14.09 -17.76 -14.07
N ASN A 135 13.03 -18.24 -14.73
CA ASN A 135 12.38 -17.54 -15.84
C ASN A 135 11.51 -16.35 -15.38
N ASP A 136 10.99 -16.38 -14.14
CA ASP A 136 10.11 -15.31 -13.63
C ASP A 136 10.87 -13.99 -13.42
N ARG A 137 12.20 -14.03 -13.22
CA ARG A 137 13.00 -12.81 -13.07
C ARG A 137 13.10 -12.00 -14.35
N GLN A 138 13.29 -12.67 -15.48
CA GLN A 138 13.36 -12.00 -16.79
C GLN A 138 12.01 -11.38 -17.14
N LEU A 139 10.93 -12.14 -16.96
CA LEU A 139 9.57 -11.65 -17.17
C LEU A 139 9.22 -10.47 -16.27
N PHE A 140 9.60 -10.52 -14.99
CA PHE A 140 9.39 -9.42 -14.05
C PHE A 140 10.10 -8.14 -14.48
N ILE A 141 11.36 -8.24 -14.93
CA ILE A 141 12.11 -7.09 -15.45
C ILE A 141 11.41 -6.52 -16.69
N GLU A 142 10.98 -7.38 -17.63
CA GLU A 142 10.26 -6.94 -18.83
C GLU A 142 8.97 -6.19 -18.47
N GLN A 143 8.18 -6.70 -17.53
CA GLN A 143 6.96 -6.05 -17.05
C GLN A 143 7.23 -4.69 -16.41
N ILE A 144 8.26 -4.57 -15.56
CA ILE A 144 8.62 -3.27 -14.97
C ILE A 144 9.05 -2.28 -16.06
N MET A 145 9.80 -2.75 -17.06
CA MET A 145 10.29 -1.89 -18.14
C MET A 145 9.17 -1.42 -19.07
N ASP A 146 8.13 -2.22 -19.26
CA ASP A 146 6.96 -1.83 -20.04
C ASP A 146 6.08 -0.81 -19.28
N GLU A 147 5.89 -1.02 -17.98
CA GLU A 147 5.13 -0.12 -17.10
C GLU A 147 5.83 1.21 -16.83
N GLY A 148 7.15 1.23 -16.92
CA GLY A 148 7.99 2.40 -16.68
C GLY A 148 8.21 3.29 -17.91
N ARG A 149 7.66 2.93 -19.08
CA ARG A 149 7.72 3.72 -20.33
C ARG A 149 6.57 4.73 -20.41
#